data_AF-A0A972WUV7-F1
#
_entry.id   AF-A0A972WUV7-F1
#
_cell.length_a   1.000
_cell.length_b   1.000
_cell.length_c   1.000
_cell.angle_alpha   90.00
_cell.angle_beta   90.00
_cell.angle_gamma   90.00
#
_symmetry.space_group_name_H-M   'P 1'
#
loop_
_entity.id
_entity.type
_entity.pdbx_description
1 polymer ?
#
loop_
_entity_poly.entity_id
_entity_poly.type
_entity_poly.pdbx_seq_one_letter_code
_entity_poly.pdbx_strand_id
1 'polypeptide(L)'
;MLEATASLNPVPVDGPDVRWPSKAIALQSRITQKGRSGWSRRLHVLATAALMWLVFKLGLRIGRFDPERYRREIAVNTDFRKFDDALMMMVDCSPNTAARLRAILDEAAAEGVVRYGLHLQDEALITCVVPSALASDHMHFVDGAGGGYVSAARQLRG
;
A
#
# COMPACT_ATOMS: atom_id res chain seq x y z
N MET A 1 7.59 -4.28 -29.09
CA MET A 1 8.43 -3.36 -28.30
C MET A 1 7.84 -3.35 -26.90
N LEU A 2 8.38 -4.18 -26.01
CA LEU A 2 7.92 -4.28 -24.62
C LEU A 2 8.37 -3.00 -23.92
N GLU A 3 7.42 -2.19 -23.44
CA GLU A 3 7.73 -1.08 -22.54
C GLU A 3 8.60 -1.62 -21.40
N ALA A 4 9.71 -0.91 -21.15
CA ALA A 4 10.64 -1.23 -20.09
C ALA A 4 9.89 -1.55 -18.81
N THR A 5 10.33 -2.59 -18.13
CA THR A 5 9.80 -3.14 -16.87
C THR A 5 9.52 -2.06 -15.82
N ALA A 6 8.39 -1.37 -15.94
CA ALA A 6 7.76 -0.73 -14.82
C ALA A 6 7.42 -1.89 -13.88
N SER A 7 8.01 -1.90 -12.70
CA SER A 7 7.74 -2.94 -11.71
C SER A 7 6.23 -3.02 -11.53
N LEU A 8 5.65 -4.20 -11.75
CA LEU A 8 4.22 -4.47 -11.49
C LEU A 8 3.87 -4.41 -9.97
N ASN A 9 4.80 -3.90 -9.16
CA ASN A 9 4.67 -3.73 -7.73
C ASN A 9 3.76 -2.50 -7.48
N PRO A 10 2.62 -2.66 -6.80
CA PRO A 10 1.77 -1.54 -6.45
C PRO A 10 2.42 -0.56 -5.46
N VAL A 11 3.56 -0.94 -4.88
CA VAL A 11 4.39 -0.07 -4.05
C VAL A 11 5.67 0.26 -4.81
N PRO A 12 6.03 1.55 -4.95
CA PRO A 12 7.31 1.95 -5.55
C PRO A 12 8.48 1.28 -4.83
N VAL A 13 9.54 0.94 -5.56
CA VAL A 13 10.73 0.25 -5.01
C VAL A 13 11.38 1.05 -3.87
N ASP A 14 11.34 2.38 -3.94
CA ASP A 14 11.84 3.31 -2.91
C ASP A 14 10.84 3.56 -1.77
N GLY A 15 9.73 2.83 -1.76
CA GLY A 15 8.64 2.97 -0.82
C GLY A 15 7.74 4.20 -1.07
N PRO A 16 6.62 4.28 -0.33
CA PRO A 16 5.58 5.28 -0.57
C PRO A 16 6.04 6.71 -0.31
N ASP A 17 5.49 7.66 -1.08
CA ASP A 17 5.78 9.09 -0.93
C ASP A 17 5.46 9.64 0.45
N VAL A 18 6.36 10.50 0.95
CA VAL A 18 6.19 11.18 2.24
C VAL A 18 5.39 12.46 2.03
N ARG A 19 4.14 12.44 2.48
CA ARG A 19 3.21 13.59 2.45
C ARG A 19 2.86 14.07 3.87
N TRP A 20 2.43 15.32 3.97
CA TRP A 20 1.99 15.88 5.25
C TRP A 20 0.69 15.20 5.74
N PRO A 21 0.65 14.63 6.95
CA PRO A 21 -0.44 13.77 7.38
C PRO A 21 -1.60 14.54 8.02
N SER A 22 -2.14 15.57 7.34
CA SER A 22 -3.18 16.46 7.89
C SER A 22 -4.42 15.73 8.43
N LYS A 23 -4.92 14.72 7.68
CA LYS A 23 -6.06 13.88 8.09
C LYS A 23 -5.74 13.06 9.34
N ALA A 24 -4.55 12.48 9.42
CA ALA A 24 -4.14 11.66 10.56
C ALA A 24 -3.99 12.51 11.84
N ILE A 25 -3.41 13.72 11.72
CA ILE A 25 -3.29 14.67 12.83
C ILE A 25 -4.68 15.04 13.37
N ALA A 26 -5.63 15.36 12.47
CA ALA A 26 -7.00 15.68 12.86
C ALA A 26 -7.66 14.51 13.60
N LEU A 27 -7.50 13.28 13.10
CA LEU A 27 -8.04 12.08 13.73
C LEU A 27 -7.39 11.78 15.09
N GLN A 28 -6.06 11.75 15.17
CA GLN A 28 -5.31 11.49 16.40
C GLN A 28 -5.58 12.55 17.47
N SER A 29 -5.80 13.80 17.07
CA SER A 29 -6.20 14.86 17.99
C SER A 29 -7.60 14.66 18.61
N ARG A 30 -8.43 13.78 18.04
CA ARG A 30 -9.78 13.46 18.53
C ARG A 30 -9.81 12.18 19.38
N ILE A 31 -8.88 11.24 19.16
CA ILE A 31 -8.76 10.02 19.95
C ILE A 31 -8.45 10.39 21.41
N THR A 32 -9.30 9.90 22.32
CA THR A 32 -9.30 10.30 23.73
C THR A 32 -8.26 9.49 24.52
N GLN A 33 -7.31 10.18 25.15
CA GLN A 33 -6.52 9.64 26.26
C GLN A 33 -6.91 10.41 27.53
N LYS A 34 -7.22 9.70 28.61
CA LYS A 34 -7.55 10.31 29.91
C LYS A 34 -6.38 11.22 30.37
N GLY A 35 -6.68 12.45 30.77
CA GLY A 35 -5.78 13.26 31.61
C GLY A 35 -4.96 14.41 30.96
N ARG A 36 -5.09 14.72 29.66
CA ARG A 36 -4.39 15.89 29.03
C ARG A 36 -5.36 16.95 28.51
N SER A 37 -4.97 18.23 28.62
CA SER A 37 -5.72 19.35 28.05
C SER A 37 -5.75 19.28 26.52
N GLY A 38 -6.86 19.69 25.89
CA GLY A 38 -7.07 19.54 24.44
C GLY A 38 -6.04 20.28 23.58
N TRP A 39 -5.54 21.43 24.02
CA TRP A 39 -4.55 22.23 23.29
C TRP A 39 -3.14 21.64 23.37
N SER A 40 -2.71 21.17 24.55
CA SER A 40 -1.38 20.56 24.72
C SER A 40 -1.26 19.27 23.93
N ARG A 41 -2.36 18.51 23.83
CA ARG A 41 -2.47 17.34 22.95
C ARG A 41 -2.31 17.71 21.49
N ARG A 42 -3.04 18.72 21.01
CA ARG A 42 -2.94 19.19 19.61
C ARG A 42 -1.51 19.60 19.27
N LEU A 43 -0.88 20.39 20.14
CA LEU A 43 0.52 20.80 19.96
C LEU A 43 1.46 19.60 19.94
N HIS A 44 1.27 18.64 20.84
CA HIS A 44 2.10 17.43 20.86
C HIS A 44 1.94 16.59 19.59
N VAL A 45 0.71 16.32 19.14
CA VAL A 45 0.46 15.57 17.89
C VAL A 45 1.06 16.30 16.69
N LEU A 46 0.90 17.63 16.61
CA LEU A 46 1.49 18.46 15.57
C LEU A 46 3.03 18.41 15.59
N ALA A 47 3.64 18.55 16.77
CA ALA A 47 5.09 18.52 16.92
C ALA A 47 5.67 17.15 16.54
N THR A 48 5.05 16.05 16.99
CA THR A 48 5.46 14.70 16.64
C THR A 48 5.29 14.44 15.14
N ALA A 49 4.17 14.85 14.54
CA ALA A 49 3.96 14.73 13.11
C ALA A 49 4.96 15.56 12.29
N ALA A 50 5.28 16.78 12.73
CA ALA A 50 6.28 17.64 12.10
C ALA A 50 7.68 17.05 12.18
N LEU A 51 8.08 16.55 13.35
CA LEU A 51 9.36 15.88 13.55
C LEU A 51 9.48 14.65 12.63
N MET A 52 8.48 13.76 12.65
CA MET A 52 8.51 12.55 11.81
C MET A 52 8.49 12.91 10.32
N TRP A 53 7.67 13.87 9.91
CA TRP A 53 7.65 14.35 8.52
C TRP A 53 9.03 14.88 8.09
N LEU A 54 9.69 15.68 8.93
CA LEU A 54 11.03 16.20 8.66
C LEU A 54 12.06 15.08 8.52
N VAL A 55 12.03 14.10 9.44
CA VAL A 55 12.90 12.92 9.44
C VAL A 55 12.78 12.16 8.12
N PHE A 56 11.55 11.86 7.70
CA PHE A 56 11.30 11.14 6.46
C PHE A 56 11.56 11.98 5.20
N LYS A 57 11.30 13.29 5.24
CA LYS A 57 11.48 14.18 4.09
C LYS A 57 12.95 14.50 3.81
N LEU A 58 13.76 14.61 4.87
CA LEU A 58 15.19 14.92 4.79
C LEU A 58 16.09 13.68 4.90
N GLY A 59 15.52 12.48 5.09
CA GLY A 59 16.31 11.24 5.23
C GLY A 59 17.16 11.18 6.51
N LEU A 60 16.74 11.85 7.59
CA LEU A 60 17.55 11.94 8.81
C LEU A 60 17.52 10.63 9.59
N ARG A 61 18.71 10.09 9.88
CA ARG A 61 18.84 8.91 10.75
C ARG A 61 18.71 9.31 12.22
N ILE A 62 17.89 8.59 12.99
CA ILE A 62 17.72 8.79 14.44
C ILE A 62 18.14 7.51 15.16
N GLY A 63 19.31 7.53 15.81
CA GLY A 63 19.86 6.35 16.47
C GLY A 63 20.06 5.21 15.47
N ARG A 64 19.32 4.10 15.65
CA ARG A 64 19.33 2.94 14.74
C ARG A 64 18.26 3.00 13.65
N PHE A 65 17.40 4.02 13.67
CA PHE A 65 16.33 4.17 12.69
C PHE A 65 16.85 4.88 11.43
N ASP A 66 16.61 4.25 10.28
CA ASP A 66 16.91 4.79 8.96
C ASP A 66 15.59 4.88 8.16
N PRO A 67 15.08 6.10 7.87
CA PRO A 67 13.80 6.30 7.22
C PRO A 67 13.77 5.80 5.77
N GLU A 68 14.89 5.85 5.06
CA GLU A 68 14.96 5.35 3.67
C GLU A 68 14.96 3.83 3.64
N ARG A 69 15.73 3.21 4.54
CA ARG A 69 15.70 1.76 4.72
C ARG A 69 14.29 1.30 5.09
N TYR A 70 13.65 1.95 6.06
CA TYR A 70 12.29 1.64 6.46
C TYR A 70 11.31 1.70 5.28
N ARG A 71 11.39 2.74 4.44
CA ARG A 71 10.54 2.86 3.25
C ARG A 71 10.76 1.76 2.22
N ARG A 72 12.01 1.39 1.95
CA ARG A 72 12.32 0.26 1.04
C ARG A 72 11.82 -1.06 1.61
N GLU A 73 11.95 -1.27 2.91
CA GLU A 73 11.43 -2.48 3.57
C GLU A 73 9.90 -2.58 3.44
N ILE A 74 9.16 -1.45 3.39
CA ILE A 74 7.73 -1.47 3.05
C ILE A 74 7.48 -2.11 1.69
N ALA A 75 8.21 -1.68 0.66
CA ALA A 75 8.03 -2.18 -0.70
C ALA A 75 8.41 -3.66 -0.84
N VAL A 76 9.48 -4.09 -0.14
CA VAL A 76 9.97 -5.48 -0.16
C VAL A 76 9.03 -6.42 0.60
N ASN A 77 8.49 -5.97 1.73
CA ASN A 77 7.64 -6.79 2.60
C ASN A 77 6.14 -6.68 2.27
N THR A 78 5.80 -6.40 1.00
CA THR A 78 4.42 -6.25 0.53
C THR A 78 3.94 -7.48 -0.24
N ASP A 79 2.78 -8.00 0.15
CA ASP A 79 2.19 -9.23 -0.42
C ASP A 79 1.30 -9.00 -1.67
N PHE A 80 1.82 -8.33 -2.70
CA PHE A 80 1.02 -8.02 -3.89
C PHE A 80 0.72 -9.24 -4.80
N ARG A 81 1.28 -10.43 -4.50
CA ARG A 81 1.01 -11.70 -5.18
C ARG A 81 0.76 -12.78 -4.15
N LYS A 82 -0.45 -13.34 -4.14
CA LYS A 82 -0.89 -14.36 -3.18
C LYS A 82 -1.33 -15.61 -3.93
N PHE A 83 -1.01 -16.76 -3.33
CA PHE A 83 -1.42 -18.07 -3.80
C PHE A 83 -2.21 -18.75 -2.68
N ASP A 84 -3.53 -18.89 -2.87
CA ASP A 84 -4.44 -19.50 -1.91
C ASP A 84 -5.59 -20.17 -2.68
N ASP A 85 -5.34 -21.36 -3.22
CA ASP A 85 -6.13 -22.10 -4.23
C ASP A 85 -6.42 -21.36 -5.56
N ALA A 86 -6.10 -20.06 -5.62
CA ALA A 86 -6.12 -19.19 -6.79
C ALA A 86 -4.93 -18.23 -6.76
N LEU A 87 -4.52 -17.76 -7.94
CA LEU A 87 -3.58 -16.65 -8.07
C LEU A 87 -4.33 -15.34 -7.89
N MET A 88 -3.98 -14.59 -6.84
CA MET A 88 -4.50 -13.25 -6.57
C MET A 88 -3.35 -12.26 -6.69
N MET A 89 -3.53 -11.22 -7.51
CA MET A 89 -2.50 -10.20 -7.72
C MET A 89 -3.10 -8.81 -7.69
N MET A 90 -2.37 -7.88 -7.08
CA MET A 90 -2.54 -6.46 -7.30
C MET A 90 -1.42 -5.95 -8.20
N VAL A 91 -1.79 -5.21 -9.23
CA VAL A 91 -0.86 -4.74 -10.27
C VAL A 91 -1.10 -3.25 -10.48
N ASP A 92 -0.08 -2.44 -10.24
CA ASP A 92 -0.06 -1.06 -10.74
C ASP A 92 0.32 -1.08 -12.22
N CYS A 93 -0.55 -0.53 -13.05
CA CYS A 93 -0.36 -0.54 -14.50
C CYS A 93 -1.12 0.58 -15.20
N SER A 94 -0.64 0.93 -16.39
CA SER A 94 -1.32 1.90 -17.26
C SER A 94 -2.65 1.35 -17.80
N PRO A 95 -3.59 2.20 -18.23
CA PRO A 95 -4.83 1.75 -18.89
C PRO A 95 -4.57 0.87 -20.13
N ASN A 96 -3.51 1.15 -20.89
CA ASN A 96 -3.12 0.34 -22.04
C ASN A 96 -2.63 -1.05 -21.61
N THR A 97 -1.82 -1.12 -20.57
CA THR A 97 -1.36 -2.39 -19.99
C THR A 97 -2.52 -3.21 -19.44
N ALA A 98 -3.47 -2.56 -18.76
CA ALA A 98 -4.69 -3.19 -18.26
C ALA A 98 -5.54 -3.79 -19.41
N ALA A 99 -5.71 -3.05 -20.51
CA ALA A 99 -6.45 -3.52 -21.68
C ALA A 99 -5.76 -4.73 -22.35
N ARG A 100 -4.43 -4.72 -22.45
CA ARG A 100 -3.65 -5.87 -22.96
C ARG A 100 -3.77 -7.08 -22.05
N LEU A 101 -3.69 -6.88 -20.72
CA LEU A 101 -3.87 -7.96 -19.75
C LEU A 101 -5.28 -8.57 -19.85
N ARG A 102 -6.30 -7.72 -20.00
CA ARG A 102 -7.69 -8.16 -20.22
C ARG A 102 -7.79 -9.07 -21.45
N ALA A 103 -7.24 -8.64 -22.58
CA ALA A 103 -7.31 -9.42 -23.82
C ALA A 103 -6.67 -10.81 -23.68
N ILE A 104 -5.50 -10.89 -23.03
CA ILE A 104 -4.83 -12.17 -22.76
C ILE A 104 -5.67 -13.08 -21.86
N LEU A 105 -6.29 -12.51 -20.83
CA LEU A 105 -7.15 -13.26 -19.91
C LEU A 105 -8.45 -13.73 -20.58
N ASP A 106 -9.02 -12.92 -21.47
CA ASP A 106 -10.22 -13.27 -22.25
C ASP A 106 -9.95 -14.42 -23.22
N GLU A 107 -8.81 -14.38 -23.93
CA GLU A 107 -8.36 -15.45 -24.83
C GLU A 107 -8.17 -16.76 -24.06
N ALA A 108 -7.41 -16.73 -22.96
CA ALA A 108 -7.19 -17.90 -22.12
C ALA A 108 -8.47 -18.44 -21.48
N ALA A 109 -9.44 -17.57 -21.16
CA ALA A 109 -10.75 -17.98 -20.66
C ALA A 109 -11.60 -18.66 -21.75
N ALA A 110 -11.56 -18.14 -22.99
CA ALA A 110 -12.24 -18.75 -24.13
C ALA A 110 -11.68 -20.14 -24.47
N GLU A 111 -10.38 -20.35 -24.26
CA GLU A 111 -9.71 -21.65 -24.39
C GLU A 111 -9.95 -22.59 -23.20
N GLY A 112 -10.62 -22.12 -22.14
CA GLY A 112 -10.89 -22.91 -20.93
C GLY A 112 -9.67 -23.11 -20.02
N VAL A 113 -8.59 -22.35 -20.22
CA VAL A 113 -7.34 -22.44 -19.45
C VAL A 113 -7.50 -21.78 -18.07
N VAL A 114 -8.24 -20.68 -18.00
CA VAL A 114 -8.44 -19.92 -16.77
C VAL A 114 -9.90 -19.51 -16.55
N ARG A 115 -10.30 -19.41 -15.28
CA ARG A 115 -11.47 -18.62 -14.87
C ARG A 115 -10.94 -17.43 -14.07
N TYR A 116 -11.23 -16.21 -14.52
CA TYR A 116 -10.64 -15.01 -13.91
C TYR A 116 -11.71 -13.96 -13.60
N GLY A 117 -11.40 -13.09 -12.64
CA GLY A 117 -12.11 -11.85 -12.39
C GLY A 117 -11.11 -10.72 -12.28
N LEU A 118 -11.46 -9.52 -12.73
CA LEU A 118 -10.57 -8.37 -12.66
C LEU A 118 -11.33 -7.10 -12.33
N HIS A 119 -10.79 -6.31 -11.40
CA HIS A 119 -11.35 -5.05 -10.98
C HIS A 119 -10.31 -3.94 -11.11
N LEU A 120 -10.66 -2.87 -11.82
CA LEU A 120 -9.84 -1.67 -11.95
C LEU A 120 -10.25 -0.65 -10.88
N GLN A 121 -9.26 0.01 -10.30
CA GLN A 121 -9.42 1.03 -9.28
C GLN A 121 -8.20 1.94 -9.30
N ASP A 122 -8.37 3.17 -8.82
CA ASP A 122 -7.32 4.20 -8.89
C ASP A 122 -6.42 4.19 -7.66
N GLU A 123 -6.82 3.50 -6.58
CA GLU A 123 -6.06 3.43 -5.33
C GLU A 123 -5.96 2.03 -4.72
N ALA A 124 -4.82 1.77 -4.10
CA ALA A 124 -4.55 0.61 -3.26
C ALA A 124 -4.46 1.02 -1.78
N LEU A 125 -4.83 0.10 -0.90
CA LEU A 125 -4.67 0.21 0.55
C LEU A 125 -3.60 -0.76 1.02
N ILE A 126 -2.66 -0.24 1.82
CA ILE A 126 -1.67 -1.03 2.53
C ILE A 126 -2.11 -1.13 3.99
N THR A 127 -2.20 -2.35 4.51
CA THR A 127 -2.38 -2.61 5.94
C THR A 127 -1.10 -3.18 6.52
N CYS A 128 -0.49 -2.46 7.45
CA CYS A 128 0.79 -2.82 8.03
C CYS A 128 0.61 -3.53 9.37
N VAL A 129 1.26 -4.68 9.56
CA VAL A 129 1.52 -5.25 10.88
C VAL A 129 2.97 -4.94 11.24
N VAL A 130 3.18 -3.97 12.14
CA VAL A 130 4.51 -3.48 12.51
C VAL A 130 4.72 -3.67 14.02
N PRO A 131 5.18 -4.84 14.47
CA PRO A 131 5.45 -5.09 15.88
C PRO A 131 6.51 -4.13 16.45
N SER A 132 7.48 -3.74 15.63
CA SER A 132 8.50 -2.75 15.94
C SER A 132 8.95 -2.01 14.67
N ALA A 133 9.03 -0.68 14.73
CA ALA A 133 9.58 0.13 13.63
C ALA A 133 11.11 -0.02 13.46
N LEU A 134 11.78 -0.66 14.42
CA LEU A 134 13.22 -0.94 14.38
C LEU A 134 13.53 -2.36 13.90
N ALA A 135 12.51 -3.22 13.82
CA ALA A 135 12.62 -4.57 13.31
C ALA A 135 12.14 -4.62 11.86
N SER A 136 12.80 -5.47 11.07
CA SER A 136 12.51 -5.66 9.65
C SER A 136 11.47 -6.76 9.39
N ASP A 137 10.85 -7.30 10.44
CA ASP A 137 9.86 -8.39 10.41
C ASP A 137 8.41 -7.89 10.27
N HIS A 138 8.24 -6.64 9.83
CA HIS A 138 6.93 -6.09 9.53
C HIS A 138 6.42 -6.62 8.19
N MET A 139 5.12 -6.95 8.13
CA MET A 139 4.46 -7.42 6.90
C MET A 139 3.38 -6.42 6.47
N HIS A 140 3.26 -6.23 5.16
CA HIS A 140 2.31 -5.31 4.54
C HIS A 140 1.35 -6.07 3.65
N PHE A 141 0.07 -5.99 4.01
CA PHE A 141 -1.03 -6.53 3.23
C PHE A 141 -1.51 -5.49 2.22
N VAL A 142 -1.53 -5.84 0.94
CA VAL A 142 -2.10 -4.97 -0.10
C VAL A 142 -3.46 -5.47 -0.59
N ASP A 143 -4.43 -4.56 -0.60
CA ASP A 143 -5.76 -4.75 -1.19
C ASP A 143 -6.25 -3.45 -1.84
N GLY A 144 -7.38 -3.51 -2.54
CA GLY A 144 -7.94 -2.41 -3.28
C GLY A 144 -8.80 -1.47 -2.45
N ALA A 145 -8.66 -0.16 -2.65
CA ALA A 145 -9.52 0.82 -1.97
C ALA A 145 -11.00 0.71 -2.40
N GLY A 146 -11.26 0.19 -3.61
CA GLY A 146 -12.59 -0.05 -4.19
C GLY A 146 -13.18 -1.44 -3.92
N GLY A 147 -12.66 -2.16 -2.92
CA GLY A 147 -13.05 -3.53 -2.59
C GLY A 147 -12.20 -4.62 -3.26
N GLY A 148 -11.24 -4.24 -4.10
CA GLY A 148 -10.12 -5.09 -4.53
C GLY A 148 -10.49 -6.50 -4.94
N TYR A 149 -9.93 -7.50 -4.24
CA TYR A 149 -10.16 -8.91 -4.55
C TYR A 149 -11.64 -9.31 -4.45
N VAL A 150 -12.40 -8.72 -3.53
CA VAL A 150 -13.84 -9.00 -3.39
C VAL A 150 -14.57 -8.58 -4.65
N SER A 151 -14.29 -7.39 -5.18
CA SER A 151 -14.90 -6.87 -6.40
C SER A 151 -14.53 -7.71 -7.62
N ALA A 152 -13.27 -8.13 -7.75
CA ALA A 152 -12.83 -9.03 -8.82
C ALA A 152 -13.52 -10.40 -8.73
N ALA A 153 -13.60 -10.98 -7.54
CA ALA A 153 -14.20 -12.30 -7.32
C ALA A 153 -15.70 -12.37 -7.63
N ARG A 154 -16.42 -11.24 -7.66
CA ARG A 154 -17.84 -11.22 -8.08
C ARG A 154 -18.03 -11.70 -9.52
N GLN A 155 -17.05 -11.50 -10.39
CA GLN A 155 -17.09 -11.98 -11.78
C GLN A 155 -16.88 -13.49 -11.89
N LEU A 156 -16.32 -14.11 -10.86
CA LEU A 156 -16.12 -15.57 -10.78
C LEU A 156 -17.35 -16.31 -10.25
N ARG A 157 -18.31 -15.58 -9.70
CA ARG A 157 -19.56 -16.15 -9.19
C ARG A 157 -20.51 -16.29 -10.38
N GLY A 158 -20.69 -17.54 -10.81
CA GLY A 158 -21.87 -17.98 -11.57
C GLY A 158 -22.97 -18.37 -10.60
#